data_AF-Q7DL27-F1
#
_entry.id   AF-Q7DL27-F1
#
_cell.length_a   1.000
_cell.length_b   1.000
_cell.length_c   1.000
_cell.angle_alpha   90.00
_cell.angle_beta   90.00
_cell.angle_gamma   90.00
#
_symmetry.space_group_name_H-M   'P 1'
#
loop_
_entity.id
_entity.type
_entity.pdbx_description
1 polymer ?
#
loop_
_entity_poly.entity_id
_entity_poly.type
_entity_poly.pdbx_seq_one_letter_code
_entity_poly.pdbx_strand_id
1 'polypeptide(L)'
;MADVQHRVKRRGTAREAAERVGASIRTAQRWTSIPREEWITQKAVEREEIRAYKYDEGHTWGETSRHFGIAKTTAQERARRARRERAAEAEKAAEEAEAALRPTLFEGQEQGSA
;
A
#
# COMPACT_ATOMS: atom_id res chain seq x y z
N MET A 1 1.71 20.80 21.28
CA MET A 1 1.99 19.40 20.93
C MET A 1 0.79 18.88 20.16
N ALA A 2 0.98 18.45 18.91
CA ALA A 2 -0.13 17.99 18.07
C ALA A 2 -0.56 16.61 18.56
N ASP A 3 -1.70 16.59 19.25
CA ASP A 3 -2.35 15.38 19.73
C ASP A 3 -2.59 14.43 18.55
N VAL A 4 -1.95 13.27 18.58
CA VAL A 4 -2.14 12.19 17.59
C VAL A 4 -3.52 11.62 17.87
N GLN A 5 -4.55 12.34 17.40
CA GLN A 5 -5.93 11.94 17.53
C GLN A 5 -6.06 10.55 16.92
N HIS A 6 -6.38 9.57 17.77
CA HIS A 6 -6.57 8.17 17.43
C HIS A 6 -7.48 8.08 16.19
N ARG A 7 -6.91 7.72 15.03
CA ARG A 7 -7.65 7.64 13.76
C ARG A 7 -8.57 6.41 13.84
N VAL A 8 -9.82 6.61 14.25
CA VAL A 8 -10.78 5.51 14.39
C VAL A 8 -11.23 5.04 13.00
N LYS A 9 -10.95 3.77 12.66
CA LYS A 9 -11.48 3.11 11.47
C LYS A 9 -13.01 3.09 11.59
N ARG A 10 -13.71 3.77 10.68
CA ARG A 10 -15.16 4.01 10.79
C ARG A 10 -15.93 2.69 10.81
N ARG A 11 -16.79 2.48 11.80
CA ARG A 11 -18.01 1.67 11.65
C ARG A 11 -19.16 2.64 11.38
N GLY A 12 -19.38 2.98 10.10
CA GLY A 12 -20.45 3.90 9.66
C GLY A 12 -19.99 5.11 8.84
N THR A 13 -20.93 5.98 8.50
CA THR A 13 -20.70 7.18 7.71
C THR A 13 -20.06 8.31 8.55
N ALA A 14 -19.49 9.32 7.89
CA ALA A 14 -18.97 10.50 8.61
C ALA A 14 -20.06 11.25 9.39
N ARG A 15 -21.31 11.18 8.92
CA ARG A 15 -22.47 11.80 9.56
C ARG A 15 -22.80 11.11 10.89
N GLU A 16 -22.90 9.78 10.87
CA GLU A 16 -23.14 8.99 12.08
C GLU A 16 -22.01 9.15 13.10
N ALA A 17 -20.76 9.26 12.62
CA ALA A 17 -19.63 9.57 13.49
C ALA A 17 -19.75 10.96 14.12
N ALA A 18 -20.11 11.98 13.34
CA ALA A 18 -20.35 13.34 13.83
C ALA A 18 -21.45 13.38 14.91
N GLU A 19 -22.59 12.73 14.65
CA GLU A 19 -23.73 12.64 15.58
C GLU A 19 -23.33 11.99 16.91
N ARG A 20 -22.56 10.89 16.86
CA ARG A 20 -22.14 10.16 18.07
C ARG A 20 -21.26 10.98 19.01
N VAL A 21 -20.40 11.85 18.46
CA VAL A 21 -19.40 12.61 19.24
C VAL A 21 -19.72 14.10 19.35
N GLY A 22 -20.88 14.55 18.86
CA GLY A 22 -21.26 15.96 18.89
C GLY A 22 -20.35 16.88 18.07
N ALA A 23 -19.70 16.36 17.03
CA ALA A 23 -18.77 17.10 16.19
C ALA A 23 -19.39 17.53 14.85
N SER A 24 -18.77 18.49 14.16
CA SER A 24 -19.19 18.82 12.80
C SER A 24 -18.88 17.66 11.83
N ILE A 25 -19.67 17.50 10.77
CA ILE A 25 -19.42 16.50 9.71
C ILE A 25 -18.04 16.70 9.08
N ARG A 26 -17.57 17.95 8.91
CA ARG A 26 -16.25 18.26 8.33
C ARG A 26 -15.11 17.79 9.23
N THR A 27 -15.23 18.04 10.54
CA THR A 27 -14.31 17.47 11.54
C THR A 27 -14.37 15.95 11.48
N ALA A 28 -15.58 15.40 11.38
CA ALA A 28 -15.81 13.98 11.34
C ALA A 28 -15.22 13.29 10.10
N GLN A 29 -15.13 13.99 8.97
CA GLN A 29 -14.45 13.53 7.77
C GLN A 29 -12.93 13.59 7.93
N ARG A 30 -12.40 14.69 8.46
CA ARG A 30 -10.94 14.93 8.54
C ARG A 30 -10.19 13.83 9.30
N TRP A 31 -10.64 13.48 10.49
CA TRP A 31 -10.02 12.45 11.33
C TRP A 31 -10.35 11.00 10.91
N THR A 32 -11.29 10.78 9.98
CA THR A 32 -11.70 9.44 9.55
C THR A 32 -11.32 9.13 8.10
N SER A 33 -10.86 10.12 7.35
CA SER A 33 -10.25 9.93 6.04
C SER A 33 -8.87 9.31 6.22
N ILE A 34 -8.46 8.44 5.32
CA ILE A 34 -7.11 7.89 5.27
C ILE A 34 -6.29 8.68 4.24
N PRO A 35 -5.01 9.00 4.50
CA PRO A 35 -4.12 9.54 3.46
C PRO A 35 -4.06 8.61 2.25
N ARG A 36 -3.96 9.18 1.05
CA ARG A 36 -3.95 8.40 -0.20
C ARG A 36 -2.82 7.37 -0.20
N GLU A 37 -1.62 7.77 0.18
CA GLU A 37 -0.44 6.91 0.21
C GLU A 37 -0.65 5.72 1.15
N GLU A 38 -1.11 5.98 2.37
CA GLU A 38 -1.42 4.94 3.35
C GLU A 38 -2.47 3.95 2.81
N TRP A 39 -3.51 4.44 2.12
CA TRP A 39 -4.50 3.58 1.48
C TRP A 39 -3.89 2.72 0.37
N ILE A 40 -3.01 3.28 -0.47
CA ILE A 40 -2.34 2.53 -1.54
C ILE A 40 -1.49 1.41 -0.93
N THR A 41 -0.72 1.72 0.11
CA THR A 41 0.11 0.74 0.83
C THR A 41 -0.75 -0.34 1.46
N GLN A 42 -1.80 0.00 2.20
CA GLN A 42 -2.71 -1.00 2.76
C GLN A 42 -3.33 -1.89 1.69
N LYS A 43 -3.66 -1.34 0.52
CA LYS A 43 -4.18 -2.13 -0.60
C LYS A 43 -3.13 -3.01 -1.26
N ALA A 44 -1.86 -2.60 -1.30
CA ALA A 44 -0.76 -3.44 -1.76
C ALA A 44 -0.54 -4.62 -0.81
N VAL A 45 -0.52 -4.36 0.50
CA VAL A 45 -0.44 -5.39 1.55
C VAL A 45 -1.59 -6.38 1.43
N GLU A 46 -2.85 -5.92 1.33
CA GLU A 46 -4.01 -6.80 1.16
C GLU A 46 -3.89 -7.70 -0.09
N ARG A 47 -3.30 -7.19 -1.18
CA ARG A 47 -3.08 -7.99 -2.39
C ARG A 47 -1.99 -9.05 -2.18
N GLU A 48 -0.92 -8.70 -1.48
CA GLU A 48 0.16 -9.64 -1.20
C GLU A 48 -0.27 -10.72 -0.20
N GLU A 49 -1.07 -10.40 0.80
CA GLU A 49 -1.70 -11.37 1.71
C GLU A 49 -2.54 -12.40 0.94
N ILE A 50 -3.38 -11.95 0.01
CA ILE A 50 -4.19 -12.83 -0.84
C ILE A 50 -3.29 -13.75 -1.68
N ARG A 51 -2.17 -13.22 -2.18
CA ARG A 51 -1.21 -13.99 -2.96
C ARG A 51 -0.46 -15.00 -2.09
N ALA A 52 0.02 -14.61 -0.91
CA ALA A 52 0.73 -15.48 0.02
C ALA A 52 -0.16 -16.64 0.47
N TYR A 53 -1.39 -16.35 0.91
CA TYR A 53 -2.37 -17.36 1.28
C TYR A 53 -2.65 -18.37 0.15
N LYS A 54 -2.65 -17.90 -1.11
CA LYS A 54 -2.88 -18.77 -2.26
C LYS A 54 -1.67 -19.62 -2.62
N TYR A 55 -0.49 -19.02 -2.72
CA TYR A 55 0.68 -19.62 -3.37
C TYR A 55 1.72 -20.13 -2.39
N ASP A 56 1.90 -19.45 -1.25
CA ASP A 56 2.89 -19.83 -0.25
C ASP A 56 2.29 -20.88 0.70
N GLU A 57 1.04 -20.69 1.11
CA GLU A 57 0.28 -21.65 1.93
C GLU A 57 -0.41 -22.74 1.09
N GLY A 58 -0.50 -22.55 -0.23
CA GLY A 58 -1.01 -23.57 -1.17
C GLY A 58 -2.52 -23.76 -1.20
N HIS A 59 -3.31 -22.87 -0.59
CA HIS A 59 -4.77 -23.00 -0.54
C HIS A 59 -5.44 -22.96 -1.92
N THR A 60 -6.66 -23.50 -2.02
CA THR A 60 -7.47 -23.39 -3.23
C THR A 60 -8.12 -22.01 -3.36
N TRP A 61 -8.47 -21.63 -4.59
CA TRP A 61 -9.15 -20.34 -4.82
C TRP A 61 -10.50 -20.21 -4.10
N GLY A 62 -11.18 -21.33 -3.84
CA GLY A 62 -12.42 -21.34 -3.07
C GLY A 62 -12.18 -21.02 -1.60
N GLU A 63 -11.12 -21.56 -1.01
CA GLU A 63 -10.71 -21.25 0.36
C GLU A 63 -10.23 -19.81 0.49
N THR A 64 -9.40 -19.33 -0.44
CA THR A 64 -8.98 -17.92 -0.48
C THR A 64 -10.18 -16.99 -0.56
N SER A 65 -11.14 -17.27 -1.45
CA SER A 65 -12.37 -16.47 -1.59
C SER A 65 -13.17 -16.41 -0.28
N ARG A 66 -13.34 -17.54 0.41
CA ARG A 66 -14.03 -17.61 1.70
C ARG A 66 -13.27 -16.90 2.81
N HIS A 67 -11.96 -17.08 2.89
CA HIS A 67 -11.09 -16.49 3.90
C HIS A 67 -11.18 -14.96 3.87
N PHE A 68 -11.10 -14.37 2.68
CA PHE A 68 -11.12 -12.91 2.50
C PHE A 68 -12.52 -12.32 2.29
N GLY A 69 -13.57 -13.15 2.23
CA GLY A 69 -14.95 -12.69 2.02
C GLY A 69 -15.17 -11.98 0.66
N ILE A 70 -14.43 -12.35 -0.38
CA ILE A 70 -14.49 -11.75 -1.72
C ILE A 70 -14.83 -12.78 -2.79
N ALA A 71 -15.29 -12.34 -3.96
CA ALA A 71 -15.53 -13.22 -5.09
C ALA A 71 -14.23 -13.91 -5.57
N LYS A 72 -14.36 -15.15 -6.05
CA LYS A 72 -13.23 -15.96 -6.55
C LYS A 72 -12.47 -15.29 -7.69
N THR A 73 -13.16 -14.58 -8.59
CA THR A 73 -12.55 -13.82 -9.69
C THR A 73 -11.70 -12.67 -9.16
N THR A 74 -12.24 -11.91 -8.20
CA THR A 74 -11.54 -10.81 -7.53
C THR A 74 -10.29 -11.29 -6.79
N ALA A 75 -10.35 -12.43 -6.08
CA ALA A 75 -9.18 -13.02 -5.43
C ALA A 75 -8.06 -13.33 -6.44
N GLN A 76 -8.42 -13.90 -7.61
CA GLN A 76 -7.45 -14.20 -8.66
C GLN A 76 -6.83 -12.93 -9.26
N GLU A 77 -7.64 -11.93 -9.59
CA GLU A 77 -7.16 -10.66 -10.15
C GLU A 77 -6.21 -9.94 -9.18
N ARG A 78 -6.56 -9.90 -7.89
CA ARG A 78 -5.73 -9.30 -6.85
C ARG A 78 -4.40 -10.02 -6.69
N ALA A 79 -4.40 -11.36 -6.65
CA ALA A 79 -3.18 -12.14 -6.58
C ALA A 79 -2.30 -11.98 -7.83
N ARG A 80 -2.88 -11.93 -9.04
CA ARG A 80 -2.14 -11.63 -10.28
C ARG A 80 -1.53 -10.24 -10.24
N ARG A 81 -2.26 -9.25 -9.73
CA ARG A 81 -1.77 -7.89 -9.55
C ARG A 81 -0.62 -7.84 -8.54
N ALA A 82 -0.72 -8.53 -7.41
CA ALA A 82 0.36 -8.64 -6.42
C ALA A 82 1.66 -9.16 -7.06
N ARG A 83 1.57 -10.24 -7.86
CA ARG A 83 2.74 -10.78 -8.59
C ARG A 83 3.37 -9.77 -9.54
N ARG A 84 2.56 -8.99 -10.26
CA ARG A 84 3.07 -7.93 -11.17
C ARG A 84 3.72 -6.80 -10.38
N GLU A 85 3.11 -6.39 -9.27
CA GLU A 85 3.67 -5.35 -8.39
C GLU A 85 5.02 -5.78 -7.81
N ARG A 86 5.15 -7.03 -7.35
CA ARG A 86 6.42 -7.56 -6.86
C ARG A 86 7.51 -7.66 -7.93
N ALA A 87 7.12 -8.04 -9.16
CA ALA A 87 8.06 -8.07 -10.27
C ALA A 87 8.56 -6.66 -10.63
N ALA A 88 7.65 -5.68 -10.68
CA ALA A 88 8.02 -4.28 -10.92
C ALA A 88 8.84 -3.67 -9.76
N GLU A 89 8.58 -4.06 -8.52
CA GLU A 89 9.38 -3.65 -7.36
C GLU A 89 10.78 -4.26 -7.40
N ALA A 90 10.90 -5.54 -7.74
CA ALA A 90 12.19 -6.21 -7.92
C ALA A 90 13.00 -5.60 -9.07
N GLU A 91 12.35 -5.23 -10.18
CA GLU A 91 12.98 -4.53 -11.30
C GLU A 91 13.49 -3.15 -10.88
N LYS A 92 12.67 -2.36 -10.19
CA LYS A 92 13.09 -1.05 -9.65
C LYS A 92 14.22 -1.18 -8.63
N ALA A 93 14.16 -2.18 -7.74
CA ALA A 93 15.21 -2.44 -6.79
C ALA A 93 16.52 -2.87 -7.48
N ALA A 94 16.43 -3.62 -8.58
CA ALA A 94 17.58 -3.97 -9.41
C ALA A 94 18.16 -2.74 -10.13
N GLU A 95 17.32 -1.87 -10.69
CA GLU A 95 17.73 -0.59 -11.29
C GLU A 95 18.39 0.32 -10.25
N GLU A 96 17.81 0.43 -9.06
CA GLU A 96 18.36 1.22 -7.95
C GLU A 96 19.69 0.64 -7.45
N ALA A 97 19.80 -0.69 -7.33
CA ALA A 97 21.04 -1.36 -7.00
C ALA A 97 22.12 -1.16 -8.09
N GLU A 98 21.74 -1.23 -9.37
CA GLU A 98 22.62 -0.94 -10.51
C GLU A 98 23.07 0.52 -10.50
N ALA A 99 22.15 1.47 -10.26
CA ALA A 99 22.45 2.89 -10.15
C ALA A 99 23.40 3.18 -8.98
N ALA A 100 23.22 2.52 -7.84
CA ALA A 100 24.11 2.63 -6.68
C ALA A 100 25.51 2.04 -6.94
N LEU A 101 25.60 1.00 -7.79
CA LEU A 101 26.87 0.39 -8.21
C LEU A 101 27.56 1.13 -9.35
N ARG A 102 26.86 2.04 -10.05
CA ARG A 102 27.44 2.87 -11.09
C ARG A 102 28.38 3.88 -10.44
N PRO A 103 29.72 3.77 -10.61
CA PRO A 103 30.62 4.81 -10.12
C PRO A 103 30.21 6.13 -10.78
N THR A 104 30.14 7.19 -9.99
CA THR A 104 29.88 8.56 -10.43
C THR A 104 30.99 9.00 -11.39
N LEU A 105 30.83 8.63 -12.66
CA LEU A 105 31.76 8.88 -13.76
C LEU A 105 31.73 10.35 -14.20
N PHE A 106 31.62 11.29 -13.25
CA PHE A 106 31.51 12.72 -13.53
C PHE A 106 31.96 13.69 -12.42
N GLU A 107 32.86 13.28 -11.51
CA GLU A 107 33.56 14.24 -10.63
C GLU A 107 35.06 14.20 -10.92
N GLY A 108 35.48 14.84 -12.01
CA GLY A 108 36.90 14.83 -12.41
C GLY A 108 37.30 15.71 -13.60
N GLN A 109 36.56 16.77 -13.93
CA GLN A 109 36.93 17.70 -15.01
C GLN A 109 36.77 19.16 -14.57
N GLU A 110 37.46 19.60 -13.50
CA GLU A 110 37.60 21.04 -13.21
C GLU A 110 38.95 21.50 -12.65
N GLN A 111 39.99 20.65 -12.59
CA GLN A 111 41.32 21.15 -12.20
C GLN A 111 42.41 20.61 -13.11
N GLY A 112 42.74 21.38 -14.15
CA GLY A 112 43.91 21.11 -14.97
C GLY A 112 44.08 22.03 -16.17
N SER A 113 45.16 22.83 -16.12
CA SER A 113 45.77 23.64 -17.19
C SER A 113 45.15 25.03 -17.40
N ALA A 114 45.67 26.08 -16.76
CA ALA A 114 46.96 26.77 -16.97
C ALA A 114 46.93 27.71 -18.20
#